data_AF-A0A521BGD0-F1
#
_entry.id   AF-A0A521BGD0-F1
#
_cell.length_a   1.000
_cell.length_b   1.000
_cell.length_c   1.000
_cell.angle_alpha   90.00
_cell.angle_beta   90.00
_cell.angle_gamma   90.00
#
_symmetry.space_group_name_H-M   'P 1'
#
loop_
_entity.id
_entity.type
_entity.pdbx_description
1 polymer ?
#
loop_
_entity_poly.entity_id
_entity_poly.type
_entity_poly.pdbx_seq_one_letter_code
_entity_poly.pdbx_strand_id
1 'polypeptide(L)' 'MIAAMIATACLALGLVLITEGLAWALAPSLLERLLEALRTLPMDARRNLGLAALALGVALVWLAKQIGA' A
#
# COMPACT_ATOMS: atom_id res chain seq x y z
N MET A 1 -21.08 -15.46 8.91
CA MET A 1 -20.78 -14.01 8.91
C MET A 1 -19.40 -13.71 9.47
N ILE A 2 -19.11 -14.02 10.74
CA ILE A 2 -17.80 -13.75 11.39
C ILE A 2 -16.63 -14.42 10.66
N ALA A 3 -16.76 -15.71 10.32
CA ALA A 3 -15.69 -16.44 9.61
C ALA A 3 -15.34 -15.84 8.24
N ALA A 4 -16.34 -15.33 7.51
CA ALA A 4 -16.12 -14.69 6.21
C ALA A 4 -15.37 -13.36 6.37
N MET A 5 -15.71 -12.56 7.39
CA MET A 5 -14.99 -11.31 7.68
C MET A 5 -13.52 -11.57 8.04
N ILE A 6 -13.26 -12.60 8.84
CA ILE A 6 -11.89 -12.99 9.21
C ILE A 6 -11.10 -13.45 7.98
N ALA A 7 -11.71 -14.25 7.10
CA ALA A 7 -11.06 -14.70 5.87
C ALA A 7 -10.64 -13.53 4.97
N THR A 8 -11.53 -12.54 4.77
CA THR A 8 -11.21 -11.34 3.98
C THR A 8 -10.11 -10.50 4.62
N ALA A 9 -10.11 -10.36 5.95
CA ALA A 9 -9.05 -9.65 6.67
C ALA A 9 -7.69 -10.36 6.52
N CYS A 10 -7.65 -11.69 6.66
CA CYS A 10 -6.44 -12.47 6.43
C CYS A 10 -5.94 -12.35 4.98
N LEU A 11 -6.84 -12.35 4.00
CA LEU A 11 -6.47 -12.16 2.60
C LEU A 11 -5.84 -10.79 2.35
N ALA A 12 -6.50 -9.72 2.83
CA ALA A 12 -5.99 -8.35 2.67
C ALA A 12 -4.62 -8.17 3.33
N LEU A 13 -4.45 -8.67 4.57
CA LEU A 13 -3.16 -8.63 5.27
C LEU A 13 -2.09 -9.48 4.58
N GLY A 14 -2.45 -10.68 4.12
CA GLY A 14 -1.53 -11.57 3.41
C GLY A 14 -1.00 -10.93 2.11
N LEU A 15 -1.88 -10.29 1.34
CA LEU A 15 -1.49 -9.58 0.12
C LEU A 15 -0.54 -8.42 0.42
N VAL A 16 -0.82 -7.61 1.45
CA VAL A 16 0.09 -6.51 1.86
C VAL A 16 1.47 -7.04 2.25
N LEU A 17 1.52 -8.13 3.03
CA LEU A 17 2.80 -8.74 3.43
C LEU A 17 3.57 -9.30 2.24
N ILE A 18 2.88 -9.93 1.28
CA ILE A 18 3.50 -10.43 0.05
C ILE A 18 4.07 -9.26 -0.76
N THR A 19 3.29 -8.20 -1.00
CA THR A 19 3.76 -7.07 -1.82
C THR A 19 4.91 -6.31 -1.18
N GLU A 20 4.84 -6.05 0.13
CA GLU A 20 5.92 -5.38 0.88
C GLU A 20 7.17 -6.26 0.95
N GLY A 21 6.99 -7.56 1.26
CA GLY A 21 8.10 -8.52 1.31
C GLY A 21 8.80 -8.68 -0.04
N LEU A 22 8.05 -8.67 -1.15
CA LEU A 22 8.60 -8.72 -2.50
C LEU A 22 9.44 -7.48 -2.82
N ALA A 23 8.99 -6.28 -2.43
CA ALA A 23 9.77 -5.06 -2.62
C ALA A 23 11.14 -5.17 -1.93
N TRP A 24 11.16 -5.65 -0.69
CA TRP A 24 12.40 -5.89 0.05
C TRP A 24 13.25 -7.03 -0.52
N ALA A 25 12.64 -8.13 -0.95
CA ALA A 25 13.35 -9.33 -1.41
C ALA A 25 13.94 -9.17 -2.82
N LEU A 26 13.22 -8.51 -3.74
CA LEU A 26 13.62 -8.40 -5.15
C LEU A 26 14.40 -7.12 -5.46
N ALA A 27 14.10 -6.01 -4.77
CA ALA A 27 14.69 -4.71 -5.08
C ALA A 27 15.05 -3.89 -3.82
N PRO A 28 15.86 -4.43 -2.89
CA PRO A 28 16.20 -3.74 -1.64
C PRO A 28 16.87 -2.38 -1.87
N SER A 29 17.77 -2.28 -2.85
CA SER A 29 18.48 -1.03 -3.17
C SER A 29 17.57 0.07 -3.74
N LEU A 30 16.50 -0.30 -4.45
CA LEU A 30 15.51 0.66 -4.93
C LEU A 30 14.74 1.25 -3.74
N LEU A 31 14.36 0.41 -2.79
CA LEU A 31 13.62 0.82 -1.62
C LEU A 31 14.45 1.73 -0.71
N GLU A 32 15.73 1.43 -0.50
CA GLU A 32 16.66 2.31 0.21
C GLU A 32 16.75 3.70 -0.44
N ARG A 33 16.92 3.77 -1.77
CA ARG A 33 16.99 5.03 -2.51
C ARG A 33 15.67 5.82 -2.44
N LEU A 34 14.53 5.13 -2.47
CA LEU A 34 13.22 5.76 -2.27
C LEU A 34 13.10 6.34 -0.86
N LEU A 35 13.52 5.60 0.17
CA LEU A 35 13.48 6.06 1.55
C LEU A 35 14.40 7.26 1.78
N GLU A 36 15.58 7.28 1.17
CA GLU A 36 16.47 8.44 1.17
C GLU A 36 15.82 9.66 0.50
N ALA A 37 15.20 9.48 -0.67
CA ALA A 37 14.47 10.56 -1.34
C ALA A 37 13.30 11.07 -0.49
N LEU A 38 12.56 10.19 0.19
CA LEU A 38 11.48 10.59 1.09
C LEU A 38 11.99 11.32 2.34
N ARG A 39 13.21 11.01 2.79
CA ARG A 39 13.86 11.69 3.93
C ARG A 39 14.25 13.12 3.62
N THR A 40 14.57 13.46 2.37
CA THR A 40 14.91 14.84 1.97
C THR A 40 13.69 15.76 1.84
N LEU A 41 12.48 15.19 1.76
CA LEU A 41 11.24 15.98 1.67
C LEU A 41 10.88 16.64 3.01
N PRO A 42 10.35 17.89 2.99
CA PRO A 42 9.78 18.51 4.18
C PRO A 42 8.55 17.74 4.66
N MET A 43 8.23 17.87 5.95
CA MET A 43 7.18 17.08 6.61
C MET A 43 5.81 17.19 5.91
N ASP A 44 5.45 18.39 5.46
CA ASP A 44 4.16 18.62 4.78
C ASP A 44 4.11 17.96 3.40
N ALA A 45 5.20 17.98 2.65
CA ALA A 45 5.28 17.26 1.36
C ALA A 45 5.18 15.74 1.57
N ARG A 46 5.84 15.20 2.60
CA ARG A 46 5.75 13.77 2.95
C ARG A 46 4.32 13.38 3.35
N ARG A 47 3.63 14.22 4.11
CA ARG A 47 2.22 14.02 4.46
C ARG A 47 1.32 14.05 3.23
N ASN A 48 1.51 15.02 2.35
CA ASN A 48 0.71 15.15 1.13
C ASN A 48 0.90 13.96 0.18
N LEU A 49 2.12 13.42 0.07
CA LEU A 49 2.37 12.18 -0.67
C LEU A 49 1.62 10.99 -0.05
N GLY A 50 1.63 10.86 1.27
CA GLY A 50 0.86 9.82 1.96
C GLY A 50 -0.64 9.95 1.74
N LEU A 51 -1.18 11.18 1.80
CA LEU A 51 -2.60 11.46 1.52
C LEU A 51 -2.96 11.17 0.07
N ALA A 52 -2.08 11.49 -0.89
CA ALA A 52 -2.28 11.17 -2.29
C ALA A 52 -2.30 9.65 -2.53
N ALA A 53 -1.38 8.91 -1.90
CA ALA A 53 -1.35 7.44 -1.97
C ALA A 53 -2.60 6.81 -1.35
N LEU A 54 -3.07 7.33 -0.21
CA LEU A 54 -4.33 6.92 0.41
C LEU A 54 -5.52 7.15 -0.52
N ALA A 55 -5.65 8.37 -1.07
CA ALA A 55 -6.74 8.74 -1.95
C ALA A 55 -6.76 7.88 -3.22
N LEU A 56 -5.59 7.63 -3.82
CA LEU A 56 -5.45 6.71 -4.96
C LEU A 56 -5.86 5.29 -4.59
N GLY A 57 -5.42 4.78 -3.44
CA GLY A 57 -5.79 3.45 -2.95
C GLY A 57 -7.31 3.28 -2.79
N VAL A 58 -7.97 4.27 -2.17
CA VAL A 58 -9.44 4.28 -2.04
C VAL A 58 -10.11 4.32 -3.42
N ALA A 59 -9.63 5.17 -4.34
CA ALA A 59 -10.16 5.26 -5.69
C ALA A 59 -10.02 3.93 -6.45
N LEU A 60 -8.89 3.24 -6.33
CA LEU A 60 -8.66 1.93 -6.96
C LEU A 60 -9.57 0.85 -6.38
N VAL A 61 -9.72 0.78 -5.05
CA VAL A 61 -10.65 -0.18 -4.43
C VAL A 61 -12.09 0.11 -4.85
N TRP A 62 -12.47 1.39 -4.92
CA TRP A 62 -13.79 1.78 -5.39
C TRP A 62 -14.01 1.35 -6.85
N LEU A 63 -13.07 1.63 -7.75
CA LEU A 63 -13.13 1.20 -9.15
C LEU A 63 -13.18 -0.33 -9.28
N ALA A 64 -12.36 -1.05 -8.52
CA ALA A 64 -12.37 -2.53 -8.49
C ALA A 64 -13.76 -3.06 -8.12
N LYS A 65 -14.39 -2.46 -7.11
CA LYS A 65 -15.75 -2.81 -6.71
C LYS A 65 -16.78 -2.51 -7.80
N GLN A 66 -16.63 -1.41 -8.55
CA GLN A 66 -17.53 -1.08 -9.67
C GLN A 66 -17.42 -2.08 -10.83
N ILE A 67 -16.25 -2.73 -11.02
CA ILE A 67 -16.04 -3.73 -12.08
C ILE A 67 -16.26 -5.19 -11.61
N GLY A 68 -16.74 -5.39 -10.38
CA GLY A 68 -17.21 -6.69 -9.89
C GLY A 68 -16.26 -7.45 -8.97
N ALA A 69 -15.25 -6.80 -8.38
CA ALA A 69 -14.53 -7.33 -7.22
C ALA A 69 -15.40 -7.26 -5.95
#